data_AF-A0A1G5I9B4-F1
#
_entry.id   AF-A0A1G5I9B4-F1
#
_cell.length_a   1.000
_cell.length_b   1.000
_cell.length_c   1.000
_cell.angle_alpha   90.00
_cell.angle_beta   90.00
_cell.angle_gamma   90.00
#
_symmetry.space_group_name_H-M   'P 1'
#
loop_
_entity.id
_entity.type
_entity.pdbx_description
1 polymer ?
#
loop_
_entity_poly.entity_id
_entity_poly.type
_entity_poly.pdbx_seq_one_letter_code
_entity_poly.pdbx_strand_id
1 'polypeptide(L)'
;MKKRKQILAILLLSAALAATGCSTTLASGASSEVSQDSESSAEDAVSSNSDQNQSTDGNASEDANASVGNNETADPQANGQFPGGAGPQGFNGSGSSVASTALDLTTILDFENMFSDRDLEQEADLGEAQNLTLESGKDITITEEGVYVISGTATDCTIIVEADDTAKVQLVLDGVSITNTDFPAIYVKNADKVFVTTTSSSNTLTVSGTFTADGETNTDAVIFSKDDITFNGTGTLTINSSANGITSKNDVKFTGGTYTITSAEDAIEAGDSIRVCDGSFTIKSEKDALHSENTDDDTTGYVYISGGSFDIDATDDGIQATTYLVIDGGTIDVNAAEALEGTYIQINDGTINIYATDDGINASTKCSTIGPVIEITGGDLKIEMGSGDTDALDANGALIITGGNIDITAQFAFDYDTEATFTGGTITVNGEEVTEITESMMMGGGGFGGRGGMGPQGQMNGQGGTPPQGDMNSQGGTLPEGSDQQFGTPPQDNQNGQTMGRGGKFKQNQQTTQSQESTEQASN
;
A
#
# COMPACT_ATOMS: atom_id res chain seq x y z
N MET A 1 18.43 -40.01 -19.13
CA MET A 1 19.56 -39.20 -18.62
C MET A 1 19.44 -37.80 -19.22
N LYS A 2 19.20 -36.76 -18.40
CA LYS A 2 19.09 -35.37 -18.88
C LYS A 2 20.49 -34.85 -19.27
N LYS A 3 20.63 -34.11 -20.37
CA LYS A 3 21.86 -33.34 -20.68
C LYS A 3 21.74 -31.96 -20.04
N ARG A 4 22.69 -31.58 -19.19
CA ARG A 4 22.85 -30.19 -18.72
C ARG A 4 23.37 -29.33 -19.88
N LYS A 5 22.82 -28.13 -20.04
CA LYS A 5 23.53 -26.99 -20.65
C LYS A 5 23.95 -26.07 -19.49
N GLN A 6 25.13 -25.46 -19.61
CA GLN A 6 25.56 -24.39 -18.73
C GLN A 6 25.28 -23.07 -19.45
N ILE A 7 24.77 -22.07 -18.72
CA ILE A 7 24.75 -20.68 -19.16
C ILE A 7 25.97 -19.99 -18.52
N LEU A 8 26.57 -19.05 -19.24
CA LEU A 8 27.84 -18.41 -18.89
C LEU A 8 27.57 -16.92 -18.65
N ALA A 9 27.76 -16.45 -17.42
CA ALA A 9 27.67 -15.04 -17.09
C ALA A 9 28.81 -14.25 -17.77
N ILE A 10 28.48 -13.09 -18.34
CA ILE A 10 29.46 -12.12 -18.85
C ILE A 10 29.16 -10.77 -18.19
N LEU A 11 29.93 -10.46 -17.16
CA LEU A 11 29.93 -9.14 -16.52
C LEU A 11 30.75 -8.17 -17.39
N LEU A 12 30.16 -7.05 -17.82
CA LEU A 12 30.86 -6.05 -18.64
C LEU A 12 30.67 -4.63 -18.06
N LEU A 13 31.69 -4.20 -17.32
CA LEU A 13 31.81 -2.87 -16.73
C LEU A 13 32.11 -1.80 -17.80
N SER A 14 31.17 -0.90 -18.07
CA SER A 14 31.30 0.17 -19.07
C SER A 14 31.78 1.49 -18.47
N ALA A 15 33.10 1.72 -18.48
CA ALA A 15 33.71 3.00 -18.10
C ALA A 15 33.62 4.06 -19.23
N ALA A 16 33.60 5.34 -18.86
CA ALA A 16 33.18 6.42 -19.75
C ALA A 16 34.22 6.92 -20.78
N LEU A 17 33.72 7.13 -22.01
CA LEU A 17 33.88 8.32 -22.85
C LEU A 17 35.21 9.11 -22.83
N ALA A 18 35.96 9.11 -23.95
CA ALA A 18 36.26 10.30 -24.79
C ALA A 18 37.55 10.16 -25.64
N ALA A 19 37.42 10.10 -26.98
CA ALA A 19 38.51 10.49 -27.91
C ALA A 19 37.97 10.86 -29.31
N THR A 20 38.31 12.06 -29.77
CA THR A 20 38.02 12.61 -31.11
C THR A 20 38.80 11.94 -32.25
N GLY A 21 38.28 11.92 -33.50
CA GLY A 21 39.21 11.87 -34.65
C GLY A 21 38.72 11.51 -36.07
N CYS A 22 38.25 12.51 -36.83
CA CYS A 22 38.54 12.74 -38.26
C CYS A 22 38.29 11.65 -39.34
N SER A 23 37.24 11.89 -40.14
CA SER A 23 37.22 11.89 -41.63
C SER A 23 37.91 10.77 -42.46
N THR A 24 37.15 10.14 -43.35
CA THR A 24 37.17 10.47 -44.81
C THR A 24 35.97 9.85 -45.57
N THR A 25 35.66 10.41 -46.74
CA THR A 25 34.58 9.98 -47.65
C THR A 25 35.12 9.18 -48.84
N LEU A 26 34.27 8.29 -49.41
CA LEU A 26 34.18 7.82 -50.82
C LEU A 26 33.29 6.57 -50.88
N ALA A 27 32.72 6.13 -52.01
CA ALA A 27 31.71 6.74 -52.87
C ALA A 27 31.26 5.72 -53.94
N SER A 28 29.96 5.68 -54.26
CA SER A 28 29.34 4.98 -55.42
C SER A 28 29.45 3.44 -55.52
N GLY A 29 28.40 2.80 -56.04
CA GLY A 29 28.38 1.35 -56.28
C GLY A 29 26.96 0.79 -56.48
N ALA A 30 26.27 1.20 -57.54
CA ALA A 30 24.92 0.71 -57.85
C ALA A 30 24.92 -0.34 -58.96
N SER A 31 24.17 -1.43 -58.79
CA SER A 31 23.79 -2.35 -59.86
C SER A 31 22.47 -3.06 -59.52
N SER A 32 21.47 -2.85 -60.36
CA SER A 32 20.20 -3.59 -60.36
C SER A 32 20.31 -4.89 -61.15
N GLU A 33 19.55 -5.92 -60.77
CA GLU A 33 18.58 -6.65 -61.64
C GLU A 33 17.88 -7.72 -60.76
N VAL A 34 16.56 -7.66 -60.57
CA VAL A 34 15.43 -8.08 -61.45
C VAL A 34 14.99 -9.52 -61.19
N SER A 35 13.67 -9.71 -61.17
CA SER A 35 12.93 -10.89 -60.69
C SER A 35 12.68 -11.96 -61.75
N GLN A 36 12.27 -13.16 -61.32
CA GLN A 36 11.32 -13.97 -62.07
C GLN A 36 10.53 -14.94 -61.18
N ASP A 37 9.21 -14.99 -61.37
CA ASP A 37 8.28 -15.92 -60.73
C ASP A 37 8.28 -17.32 -61.36
N SER A 38 7.76 -18.31 -60.63
CA SER A 38 7.08 -19.48 -61.22
C SER A 38 6.18 -20.15 -60.17
N GLU A 39 4.89 -20.30 -60.46
CA GLU A 39 3.93 -21.05 -59.63
C GLU A 39 3.94 -22.56 -59.97
N SER A 40 3.45 -23.42 -59.06
CA SER A 40 2.70 -24.62 -59.45
C SER A 40 1.80 -25.18 -58.33
N SER A 41 0.49 -24.89 -58.42
CA SER A 41 -0.68 -25.79 -58.22
C SER A 41 -0.72 -26.84 -57.09
N ALA A 42 -1.89 -26.94 -56.43
CA ALA A 42 -2.25 -27.94 -55.42
C ALA A 42 -3.24 -29.02 -55.94
N GLU A 43 -3.41 -30.09 -55.15
CA GLU A 43 -4.58 -31.02 -55.02
C GLU A 43 -4.33 -31.76 -53.67
N ASP A 44 -5.15 -31.68 -52.61
CA ASP A 44 -6.56 -32.05 -52.38
C ASP A 44 -6.83 -33.56 -52.21
N ALA A 45 -7.43 -33.91 -51.06
CA ALA A 45 -8.01 -35.23 -50.73
C ALA A 45 -8.80 -35.19 -49.40
N VAL A 46 -10.13 -35.21 -49.46
CA VAL A 46 -11.04 -35.19 -48.29
C VAL A 46 -11.70 -36.56 -48.05
N SER A 47 -11.75 -37.04 -46.79
CA SER A 47 -12.76 -37.96 -46.22
C SER A 47 -12.47 -38.23 -44.72
N SER A 48 -13.33 -38.19 -43.69
CA SER A 48 -14.80 -38.13 -43.47
C SER A 48 -15.45 -39.43 -42.93
N ASN A 49 -15.68 -39.48 -41.61
CA ASN A 49 -16.80 -40.10 -40.86
C ASN A 49 -16.45 -39.98 -39.34
N SER A 50 -17.26 -39.53 -38.37
CA SER A 50 -18.72 -39.56 -38.10
C SER A 50 -19.21 -40.84 -37.36
N ASP A 51 -19.40 -40.73 -36.04
CA ASP A 51 -20.67 -40.97 -35.30
C ASP A 51 -20.39 -41.10 -33.78
N GLN A 52 -20.84 -40.13 -32.95
CA GLN A 52 -22.01 -40.18 -32.05
C GLN A 52 -21.91 -41.19 -30.89
N ASN A 53 -22.09 -40.81 -29.61
CA ASN A 53 -23.36 -40.30 -29.06
C ASN A 53 -23.26 -39.55 -27.70
N GLN A 54 -24.23 -38.65 -27.44
CA GLN A 54 -24.82 -38.11 -26.17
C GLN A 54 -24.08 -38.33 -24.81
N SER A 55 -23.81 -37.29 -23.99
CA SER A 55 -24.71 -36.40 -23.20
C SER A 55 -25.44 -37.09 -22.01
N THR A 56 -25.83 -36.44 -20.92
CA THR A 56 -25.78 -35.03 -20.45
C THR A 56 -24.93 -34.92 -19.15
N ASP A 57 -24.85 -33.91 -18.28
CA ASP A 57 -25.48 -32.58 -17.98
C ASP A 57 -24.36 -31.62 -17.44
N GLY A 58 -24.52 -30.32 -17.16
CA GLY A 58 -25.69 -29.43 -17.25
C GLY A 58 -26.05 -28.75 -15.90
N ASN A 59 -25.44 -27.60 -15.57
CA ASN A 59 -26.01 -26.63 -14.60
C ASN A 59 -25.48 -25.20 -14.83
N ALA A 60 -26.38 -24.23 -14.74
CA ALA A 60 -26.09 -22.80 -14.57
C ALA A 60 -26.92 -22.28 -13.39
N SER A 61 -26.55 -21.16 -12.78
CA SER A 61 -27.35 -20.55 -11.71
C SER A 61 -27.24 -19.04 -11.74
N GLU A 62 -28.25 -18.39 -12.32
CA GLU A 62 -28.55 -16.99 -12.05
C GLU A 62 -29.30 -16.87 -10.72
N ASP A 63 -28.87 -15.90 -9.93
CA ASP A 63 -29.66 -14.97 -9.12
C ASP A 63 -30.46 -15.34 -7.85
N ALA A 64 -30.43 -14.34 -6.96
CA ALA A 64 -31.43 -13.93 -5.97
C ALA A 64 -31.87 -14.88 -4.83
N ASN A 65 -31.50 -14.49 -3.60
CA ASN A 65 -32.51 -14.28 -2.56
C ASN A 65 -32.16 -13.08 -1.66
N ALA A 66 -33.16 -12.23 -1.37
CA ALA A 66 -32.99 -11.04 -0.55
C ALA A 66 -33.29 -11.30 0.94
N SER A 67 -32.67 -10.51 1.81
CA SER A 67 -33.13 -10.30 3.20
C SER A 67 -33.15 -8.81 3.49
N VAL A 68 -34.23 -8.32 4.11
CA VAL A 68 -34.51 -6.87 4.21
C VAL A 68 -34.25 -6.36 5.62
N GLY A 69 -33.32 -5.40 5.71
CA GLY A 69 -33.41 -4.20 6.55
C GLY A 69 -33.28 -4.36 8.07
N ASN A 70 -32.22 -3.77 8.63
CA ASN A 70 -32.28 -2.57 9.49
C ASN A 70 -30.92 -2.32 10.15
N ASN A 71 -30.32 -1.13 10.00
CA ASN A 71 -30.49 -0.06 10.99
C ASN A 71 -29.92 1.29 10.49
N GLU A 72 -30.18 2.37 11.24
CA GLU A 72 -29.66 3.72 11.00
C GLU A 72 -28.21 3.93 11.49
N THR A 73 -27.59 4.98 10.95
CA THR A 73 -26.30 5.59 11.32
C THR A 73 -26.10 5.87 12.82
N ALA A 74 -24.89 5.63 13.36
CA ALA A 74 -24.09 6.62 14.11
C ALA A 74 -22.83 6.01 14.78
N ASP A 75 -21.72 6.76 14.76
CA ASP A 75 -20.63 6.69 15.74
C ASP A 75 -21.16 6.99 17.17
N PRO A 76 -20.64 6.29 18.19
CA PRO A 76 -19.95 7.05 19.25
C PRO A 76 -18.72 6.35 19.86
N GLN A 77 -17.63 7.13 20.00
CA GLN A 77 -16.48 6.77 20.82
C GLN A 77 -16.80 6.42 22.29
N ALA A 78 -15.97 5.53 22.83
CA ALA A 78 -15.50 5.43 24.23
C ALA A 78 -16.37 4.78 25.34
N ASN A 79 -15.76 3.74 25.92
CA ASN A 79 -15.77 3.34 27.35
C ASN A 79 -17.05 2.68 27.94
N GLY A 80 -17.03 1.34 28.06
CA GLY A 80 -18.19 0.56 28.52
C GLY A 80 -17.96 -0.89 29.01
N GLN A 81 -16.94 -1.12 29.87
CA GLN A 81 -16.83 -2.26 30.81
C GLN A 81 -17.44 -3.64 30.38
N PHE A 82 -16.61 -4.54 29.83
CA PHE A 82 -17.01 -5.90 29.42
C PHE A 82 -17.63 -6.77 30.54
N PRO A 83 -18.79 -7.42 30.30
CA PRO A 83 -19.22 -8.60 31.04
C PRO A 83 -18.65 -9.88 30.40
N GLY A 84 -17.57 -10.43 30.97
CA GLY A 84 -16.90 -11.61 30.41
C GLY A 84 -17.71 -12.91 30.46
N GLY A 85 -17.44 -13.87 29.56
CA GLY A 85 -18.20 -15.13 29.54
C GLY A 85 -17.81 -16.28 28.59
N ALA A 86 -16.84 -16.14 27.69
CA ALA A 86 -16.37 -17.24 26.85
C ALA A 86 -14.87 -17.06 26.51
N GLY A 87 -14.00 -17.82 27.18
CA GLY A 87 -12.56 -17.78 26.90
C GLY A 87 -12.17 -18.72 25.74
N PRO A 88 -11.08 -18.45 25.01
CA PRO A 88 -10.58 -19.33 23.96
C PRO A 88 -10.21 -20.72 24.51
N GLN A 89 -10.36 -21.75 23.69
CA GLN A 89 -9.88 -23.10 24.00
C GLN A 89 -8.35 -23.10 23.95
N GLY A 90 -7.70 -22.98 25.11
CA GLY A 90 -6.24 -22.85 25.18
C GLY A 90 -5.49 -23.99 24.49
N PHE A 91 -4.54 -23.61 23.64
CA PHE A 91 -3.62 -24.53 22.94
C PHE A 91 -2.68 -25.19 23.96
N ASN A 92 -3.12 -26.29 24.57
CA ASN A 92 -2.34 -27.03 25.57
C ASN A 92 -1.28 -27.94 24.90
N GLY A 93 -0.41 -27.31 24.10
CA GLY A 93 0.72 -27.95 23.44
C GLY A 93 1.79 -28.33 24.46
N SER A 94 1.85 -29.60 24.84
CA SER A 94 2.93 -30.11 25.69
C SER A 94 4.28 -29.90 25.00
N GLY A 95 5.12 -29.05 25.59
CA GLY A 95 6.35 -28.52 24.99
C GLY A 95 7.19 -29.55 24.23
N SER A 96 7.33 -29.28 22.93
CA SER A 96 8.38 -29.82 22.06
C SER A 96 8.83 -28.63 21.22
N SER A 97 10.06 -28.16 21.42
CA SER A 97 10.67 -27.12 20.61
C SER A 97 10.92 -27.64 19.19
N VAL A 98 9.89 -27.54 18.36
CA VAL A 98 10.03 -27.63 16.90
C VAL A 98 10.57 -26.27 16.50
N ALA A 99 11.83 -26.24 16.05
CA ALA A 99 12.42 -24.99 15.57
C ALA A 99 11.53 -24.41 14.47
N SER A 100 11.18 -23.14 14.62
CA SER A 100 10.56 -22.32 13.60
C SER A 100 11.42 -22.43 12.34
N THR A 101 10.84 -23.04 11.31
CA THR A 101 11.53 -23.24 10.05
C THR A 101 10.86 -22.30 9.07
N ALA A 102 11.67 -21.47 8.41
CA ALA A 102 11.23 -20.57 7.37
C ALA A 102 10.20 -21.22 6.43
N LEU A 103 9.13 -20.50 6.13
CA LEU A 103 8.13 -20.98 5.18
C LEU A 103 8.72 -20.95 3.77
N ASP A 104 8.59 -22.07 3.06
CA ASP A 104 8.94 -22.13 1.64
C ASP A 104 7.82 -21.45 0.83
N LEU A 105 7.85 -20.11 0.80
CA LEU A 105 6.87 -19.29 0.10
C LEU A 105 6.78 -19.64 -1.40
N THR A 106 7.80 -20.27 -1.99
CA THR A 106 7.76 -20.76 -3.39
C THR A 106 6.76 -21.91 -3.60
N THR A 107 6.19 -22.45 -2.52
CA THR A 107 5.09 -23.43 -2.55
C THR A 107 3.69 -22.80 -2.38
N ILE A 108 3.64 -21.47 -2.15
CA ILE A 108 2.43 -20.68 -1.88
C ILE A 108 2.24 -19.62 -2.96
N LEU A 109 3.28 -18.81 -3.20
CA LEU A 109 3.31 -17.69 -4.14
C LEU A 109 4.04 -18.09 -5.44
N ASP A 110 3.44 -17.78 -6.58
CA ASP A 110 4.03 -18.04 -7.91
C ASP A 110 4.94 -16.88 -8.34
N PHE A 111 6.14 -16.84 -7.74
CA PHE A 111 7.18 -15.85 -8.05
C PHE A 111 7.61 -15.83 -9.53
N GLU A 112 7.45 -16.93 -10.28
CA GLU A 112 7.77 -16.96 -11.72
C GLU A 112 6.70 -16.22 -12.57
N ASN A 113 5.48 -16.01 -12.06
CA ASN A 113 4.35 -15.41 -12.80
C ASN A 113 3.73 -14.17 -12.11
N MET A 114 4.43 -13.54 -11.15
CA MET A 114 3.97 -12.33 -10.44
C MET A 114 3.59 -11.18 -11.39
N PHE A 115 4.35 -11.01 -12.48
CA PHE A 115 4.14 -10.02 -13.52
C PHE A 115 4.12 -10.70 -14.89
N SER A 116 3.12 -10.41 -15.72
CA SER A 116 3.09 -10.89 -17.11
C SER A 116 4.08 -10.12 -18.00
N ASP A 117 4.45 -10.68 -19.15
CA ASP A 117 5.24 -9.96 -20.17
C ASP A 117 4.61 -8.59 -20.51
N ARG A 118 3.26 -8.51 -20.54
CA ARG A 118 2.55 -7.25 -20.79
C ARG A 118 2.56 -6.32 -19.58
N ASP A 119 2.53 -6.84 -18.35
CA ASP A 119 2.59 -6.00 -17.14
C ASP A 119 3.89 -5.17 -17.18
N LEU A 120 5.00 -5.77 -17.64
CA LEU A 120 6.34 -5.19 -17.73
C LEU A 120 6.57 -4.25 -18.94
N GLU A 121 5.67 -4.19 -19.93
CA GLU A 121 5.81 -3.33 -21.12
C GLU A 121 5.49 -1.85 -20.81
N GLN A 122 6.55 -1.04 -20.62
CA GLN A 122 6.50 0.37 -20.21
C GLN A 122 6.06 1.38 -21.29
N GLU A 123 5.75 0.94 -22.51
CA GLU A 123 5.27 1.79 -23.60
C GLU A 123 4.13 1.08 -24.33
N ALA A 124 3.19 1.83 -24.88
CA ALA A 124 2.02 1.30 -25.56
C ALA A 124 2.26 1.02 -27.05
N ASP A 125 1.67 -0.05 -27.61
CA ASP A 125 1.46 -0.09 -29.06
C ASP A 125 0.28 0.83 -29.41
N LEU A 126 0.59 1.91 -30.13
CA LEU A 126 -0.36 2.94 -30.53
C LEU A 126 -0.94 2.71 -31.94
N GLY A 127 -0.62 1.59 -32.60
CA GLY A 127 -0.96 1.34 -34.00
C GLY A 127 -2.47 1.41 -34.31
N GLU A 128 -3.30 0.87 -33.43
CA GLU A 128 -4.77 0.86 -33.54
C GLU A 128 -5.44 1.67 -32.39
N ALA A 129 -4.69 2.55 -31.71
CA ALA A 129 -5.16 3.21 -30.50
C ALA A 129 -6.21 4.32 -30.76
N GLN A 130 -7.27 4.31 -29.96
CA GLN A 130 -8.32 5.32 -30.00
C GLN A 130 -7.86 6.58 -29.26
N ASN A 131 -8.01 7.75 -29.87
CA ASN A 131 -7.58 9.02 -29.30
C ASN A 131 -8.78 9.75 -28.68
N LEU A 132 -8.71 10.04 -27.39
CA LEU A 132 -9.74 10.68 -26.59
C LEU A 132 -9.23 11.98 -25.96
N THR A 133 -10.13 12.94 -25.77
CA THR A 133 -9.82 14.23 -25.16
C THR A 133 -10.85 14.53 -24.08
N LEU A 134 -10.36 14.97 -22.92
CA LEU A 134 -11.17 15.27 -21.75
C LEU A 134 -11.98 16.57 -21.93
N GLU A 135 -13.22 16.57 -21.44
CA GLU A 135 -14.16 17.69 -21.47
C GLU A 135 -14.83 17.81 -20.09
N SER A 136 -14.85 19.01 -19.48
CA SER A 136 -15.50 19.18 -18.16
C SER A 136 -17.01 18.87 -18.19
N GLY A 137 -17.52 18.21 -17.14
CA GLY A 137 -18.93 17.87 -16.99
C GLY A 137 -19.40 16.74 -17.90
N LYS A 138 -18.50 15.84 -18.32
CA LYS A 138 -18.76 14.78 -19.31
C LYS A 138 -17.81 13.61 -19.12
N ASP A 139 -18.36 12.48 -18.66
CA ASP A 139 -17.60 11.24 -18.52
C ASP A 139 -17.23 10.60 -19.88
N ILE A 140 -16.18 9.79 -19.85
CA ILE A 140 -15.74 8.90 -20.93
C ILE A 140 -16.07 7.48 -20.48
N THR A 141 -16.91 6.76 -21.24
CA THR A 141 -17.17 5.34 -20.99
C THR A 141 -16.51 4.48 -22.07
N ILE A 142 -15.68 3.52 -21.64
CA ILE A 142 -14.99 2.53 -22.47
C ILE A 142 -15.65 1.17 -22.22
N THR A 143 -16.17 0.54 -23.28
CA THR A 143 -16.98 -0.68 -23.20
C THR A 143 -16.47 -1.84 -24.05
N GLU A 144 -15.26 -1.72 -24.59
CA GLU A 144 -14.67 -2.65 -25.56
C GLU A 144 -13.18 -2.86 -25.23
N GLU A 145 -12.60 -3.98 -25.66
CA GLU A 145 -11.15 -4.20 -25.61
C GLU A 145 -10.40 -3.20 -26.50
N GLY A 146 -9.27 -2.67 -26.03
CA GLY A 146 -8.42 -1.80 -26.83
C GLY A 146 -7.47 -0.88 -26.06
N VAL A 147 -6.71 -0.10 -26.84
CA VAL A 147 -5.78 0.93 -26.35
C VAL A 147 -6.39 2.31 -26.57
N TYR A 148 -6.41 3.12 -25.52
CA TYR A 148 -7.06 4.43 -25.47
C TYR A 148 -6.06 5.50 -25.02
N VAL A 149 -5.63 6.37 -25.93
CA VAL A 149 -4.80 7.54 -25.61
C VAL A 149 -5.70 8.66 -25.14
N ILE A 150 -5.54 9.07 -23.88
CA ILE A 150 -6.38 10.08 -23.23
C ILE A 150 -5.51 11.30 -22.91
N SER A 151 -6.04 12.49 -23.17
CA SER A 151 -5.29 13.75 -23.04
C SER A 151 -6.19 14.93 -22.63
N GLY A 152 -5.59 15.97 -22.05
CA GLY A 152 -6.25 17.26 -21.79
C GLY A 152 -6.57 17.51 -20.32
N THR A 153 -7.43 18.48 -20.05
CA THR A 153 -7.75 18.94 -18.69
C THR A 153 -9.25 19.12 -18.52
N ALA A 154 -9.82 18.50 -17.48
CA ALA A 154 -11.25 18.55 -17.18
C ALA A 154 -11.53 18.62 -15.67
N THR A 155 -12.77 18.97 -15.37
CA THR A 155 -13.38 18.92 -14.04
C THR A 155 -14.72 18.22 -14.15
N ASP A 156 -15.14 17.50 -13.11
CA ASP A 156 -16.42 16.78 -13.11
C ASP A 156 -16.49 15.79 -14.31
N CYS A 157 -15.48 14.94 -14.41
CA CYS A 157 -15.22 14.04 -15.55
C CYS A 157 -14.55 12.75 -15.08
N THR A 158 -15.17 11.61 -15.39
CA THR A 158 -14.68 10.27 -15.04
C THR A 158 -14.27 9.50 -16.28
N ILE A 159 -13.17 8.74 -16.21
CA ILE A 159 -12.85 7.68 -17.18
C ILE A 159 -13.40 6.36 -16.61
N ILE A 160 -14.52 5.89 -17.16
CA ILE A 160 -15.23 4.69 -16.73
C ILE A 160 -14.87 3.53 -17.67
N VAL A 161 -14.42 2.40 -17.12
CA VAL A 161 -14.25 1.14 -17.85
C VAL A 161 -15.36 0.16 -17.45
N GLU A 162 -16.24 -0.15 -18.39
CA GLU A 162 -17.39 -1.06 -18.26
C GLU A 162 -17.40 -1.99 -19.49
N ALA A 163 -16.36 -2.81 -19.61
CA ALA A 163 -16.11 -3.71 -20.72
C ALA A 163 -16.52 -5.16 -20.38
N ASP A 164 -16.36 -6.07 -21.35
CA ASP A 164 -16.59 -7.51 -21.18
C ASP A 164 -15.63 -8.13 -20.13
N ASP A 165 -16.04 -9.21 -19.44
CA ASP A 165 -15.23 -9.87 -18.40
C ASP A 165 -14.02 -10.64 -18.96
N THR A 166 -13.87 -10.71 -20.29
CA THR A 166 -12.67 -11.21 -20.97
C THR A 166 -11.80 -10.12 -21.63
N ALA A 167 -12.21 -8.84 -21.55
CA ALA A 167 -11.58 -7.74 -22.28
C ALA A 167 -10.39 -7.09 -21.55
N LYS A 168 -9.32 -6.77 -22.30
CA LYS A 168 -8.12 -6.07 -21.78
C LYS A 168 -8.07 -4.62 -22.25
N VAL A 169 -8.27 -3.69 -21.31
CA VAL A 169 -8.34 -2.26 -21.61
C VAL A 169 -7.04 -1.57 -21.19
N GLN A 170 -6.42 -0.82 -22.11
CA GLN A 170 -5.27 0.02 -21.79
C GLN A 170 -5.63 1.50 -21.88
N LEU A 171 -5.52 2.19 -20.76
CA LEU A 171 -5.60 3.65 -20.64
C LEU A 171 -4.18 4.23 -20.74
N VAL A 172 -3.88 4.96 -21.81
CA VAL A 172 -2.60 5.63 -22.03
C VAL A 172 -2.75 7.10 -21.69
N LEU A 173 -2.16 7.55 -20.59
CA LEU A 173 -2.29 8.91 -20.07
C LEU A 173 -1.21 9.82 -20.67
N ASP A 174 -1.62 10.72 -21.56
CA ASP A 174 -0.75 11.69 -22.25
C ASP A 174 -1.14 13.13 -21.90
N GLY A 175 -0.64 13.62 -20.76
CA GLY A 175 -0.95 14.97 -20.25
C GLY A 175 -2.39 15.10 -19.77
N VAL A 176 -2.87 14.09 -19.03
CA VAL A 176 -4.19 14.05 -18.38
C VAL A 176 -4.19 14.87 -17.09
N SER A 177 -5.18 15.75 -16.93
CA SER A 177 -5.46 16.43 -15.66
C SER A 177 -6.96 16.40 -15.36
N ILE A 178 -7.36 15.80 -14.23
CA ILE A 178 -8.76 15.66 -13.80
C ILE A 178 -8.90 16.16 -12.37
N THR A 179 -9.95 16.94 -12.09
CA THR A 179 -10.36 17.32 -10.73
C THR A 179 -11.87 17.15 -10.54
N ASN A 180 -12.26 16.17 -9.72
CA ASN A 180 -13.64 15.89 -9.34
C ASN A 180 -13.85 16.22 -7.84
N THR A 181 -15.10 16.27 -7.38
CA THR A 181 -15.43 16.53 -5.97
C THR A 181 -15.88 15.29 -5.19
N ASP A 182 -16.47 14.32 -5.88
CA ASP A 182 -17.38 13.35 -5.26
C ASP A 182 -17.44 12.00 -5.99
N PHE A 183 -16.57 11.77 -6.98
CA PHE A 183 -16.45 10.50 -7.70
C PHE A 183 -15.01 10.32 -8.22
N PRO A 184 -14.52 9.08 -8.42
CA PRO A 184 -13.16 8.82 -8.96
C PRO A 184 -12.85 9.58 -10.24
N ALA A 185 -11.57 9.75 -10.55
CA ALA A 185 -11.11 10.23 -11.85
C ALA A 185 -11.01 9.09 -12.88
N ILE A 186 -10.69 7.88 -12.41
CA ILE A 186 -10.75 6.63 -13.17
C ILE A 186 -11.57 5.63 -12.34
N TYR A 187 -12.60 5.02 -12.94
CA TYR A 187 -13.43 3.99 -12.32
C TYR A 187 -13.48 2.75 -13.22
N VAL A 188 -12.84 1.67 -12.80
CA VAL A 188 -12.93 0.36 -13.45
C VAL A 188 -14.03 -0.44 -12.77
N LYS A 189 -15.08 -0.73 -13.54
CA LYS A 189 -16.31 -1.38 -13.09
C LYS A 189 -16.43 -2.83 -13.55
N ASN A 190 -15.90 -3.16 -14.73
CA ASN A 190 -15.75 -4.52 -15.23
C ASN A 190 -14.69 -4.59 -16.35
N ALA A 191 -13.71 -5.48 -16.23
CA ALA A 191 -12.76 -5.93 -17.27
C ALA A 191 -11.99 -7.20 -16.81
N ASP A 192 -11.31 -7.92 -17.72
CA ASP A 192 -10.33 -8.97 -17.31
C ASP A 192 -9.05 -8.34 -16.73
N LYS A 193 -8.62 -7.22 -17.32
CA LYS A 193 -7.48 -6.43 -16.82
C LYS A 193 -7.55 -5.00 -17.34
N VAL A 194 -7.21 -4.03 -16.48
CA VAL A 194 -6.95 -2.65 -16.89
C VAL A 194 -5.49 -2.28 -16.71
N PHE A 195 -4.88 -1.74 -17.76
CA PHE A 195 -3.55 -1.15 -17.74
C PHE A 195 -3.65 0.37 -17.71
N VAL A 196 -2.96 1.03 -16.79
CA VAL A 196 -2.80 2.49 -16.74
C VAL A 196 -1.34 2.82 -17.06
N THR A 197 -1.10 3.16 -18.33
CA THR A 197 0.24 3.45 -18.85
C THR A 197 0.46 4.96 -18.92
N THR A 198 1.46 5.48 -18.22
CA THR A 198 1.89 6.87 -18.40
C THR A 198 2.82 6.99 -19.61
N THR A 199 2.53 7.91 -20.54
CA THR A 199 3.57 8.41 -21.44
C THR A 199 4.59 9.21 -20.64
N SER A 200 5.73 9.60 -21.22
CA SER A 200 6.71 10.54 -20.63
C SER A 200 6.18 11.94 -20.22
N SER A 201 4.86 12.15 -20.27
CA SER A 201 4.15 13.32 -19.76
C SER A 201 4.03 13.34 -18.23
N SER A 202 3.49 14.44 -17.70
CA SER A 202 3.04 14.52 -16.31
C SER A 202 1.52 14.54 -16.28
N ASN A 203 0.93 13.68 -15.47
CA ASN A 203 -0.51 13.50 -15.30
C ASN A 203 -0.91 13.83 -13.85
N THR A 204 -2.10 14.38 -13.64
CA THR A 204 -2.61 14.75 -12.31
C THR A 204 -4.08 14.38 -12.16
N LEU A 205 -4.39 13.50 -11.21
CA LEU A 205 -5.75 13.17 -10.83
C LEU A 205 -6.03 13.71 -9.43
N THR A 206 -7.24 14.19 -9.18
CA THR A 206 -7.61 14.79 -7.89
C THR A 206 -9.08 14.58 -7.60
N VAL A 207 -9.38 14.12 -6.39
CA VAL A 207 -10.73 14.19 -5.79
C VAL A 207 -10.59 14.85 -4.42
N SER A 208 -11.40 15.89 -4.15
CA SER A 208 -11.15 16.80 -3.01
C SER A 208 -12.37 17.02 -2.09
N GLY A 209 -13.35 16.12 -2.10
CA GLY A 209 -14.58 16.23 -1.32
C GLY A 209 -14.97 14.90 -0.68
N THR A 210 -16.22 14.48 -0.84
CA THR A 210 -16.72 13.22 -0.27
C THR A 210 -17.19 12.33 -1.40
N PHE A 211 -16.55 11.18 -1.57
CA PHE A 211 -16.90 10.20 -2.59
C PHE A 211 -18.35 9.71 -2.44
N THR A 212 -18.96 9.35 -3.57
CA THR A 212 -20.34 8.86 -3.66
C THR A 212 -20.36 7.49 -4.31
N ALA A 213 -20.96 6.51 -3.62
CA ALA A 213 -20.94 5.10 -4.01
C ALA A 213 -21.76 4.78 -5.29
N ASP A 214 -21.23 3.89 -6.14
CA ASP A 214 -21.99 3.28 -7.25
C ASP A 214 -22.78 2.06 -6.73
N GLY A 215 -23.97 2.35 -6.19
CA GLY A 215 -24.84 1.34 -5.56
C GLY A 215 -24.28 0.88 -4.22
N GLU A 216 -23.91 -0.40 -4.14
CA GLU A 216 -23.22 -0.97 -2.97
C GLU A 216 -21.69 -0.83 -3.07
N THR A 217 -21.16 -0.35 -4.21
CA THR A 217 -19.72 -0.16 -4.43
C THR A 217 -19.28 1.15 -3.79
N ASN A 218 -18.56 1.10 -2.65
CA ASN A 218 -17.92 2.28 -2.11
C ASN A 218 -16.75 2.66 -3.03
N THR A 219 -16.94 3.65 -3.90
CA THR A 219 -15.92 4.10 -4.86
C THR A 219 -15.07 5.20 -4.23
N ASP A 220 -14.26 4.81 -3.24
CA ASP A 220 -13.57 5.64 -2.24
C ASP A 220 -12.17 6.14 -2.65
N ALA A 221 -11.75 5.90 -3.89
CA ALA A 221 -10.41 6.26 -4.36
C ALA A 221 -10.40 7.14 -5.63
N VAL A 222 -9.32 7.92 -5.82
CA VAL A 222 -9.12 8.73 -7.05
C VAL A 222 -9.01 7.85 -8.29
N ILE A 223 -8.40 6.67 -8.14
CA ILE A 223 -8.51 5.56 -9.08
C ILE A 223 -9.14 4.40 -8.32
N PHE A 224 -10.35 4.01 -8.68
CA PHE A 224 -11.03 2.86 -8.08
C PHE A 224 -11.20 1.74 -9.10
N SER A 225 -10.86 0.52 -8.71
CA SER A 225 -11.03 -0.69 -9.53
C SER A 225 -11.77 -1.79 -8.79
N LYS A 226 -12.73 -2.41 -9.46
CA LYS A 226 -13.33 -3.67 -9.01
C LYS A 226 -12.56 -4.91 -9.47
N ASP A 227 -11.63 -4.75 -10.41
CA ASP A 227 -10.94 -5.84 -11.10
C ASP A 227 -9.41 -5.55 -11.14
N ASP A 228 -8.59 -6.46 -11.66
CA ASP A 228 -7.14 -6.31 -11.71
C ASP A 228 -6.68 -5.01 -12.43
N ILE A 229 -5.88 -4.19 -11.74
CA ILE A 229 -5.29 -2.98 -12.30
C ILE A 229 -3.75 -3.01 -12.28
N THR A 230 -3.13 -2.61 -13.39
CA THR A 230 -1.66 -2.61 -13.58
C THR A 230 -1.17 -1.27 -14.08
N PHE A 231 -0.29 -0.64 -13.30
CA PHE A 231 0.33 0.64 -13.57
C PHE A 231 1.72 0.45 -14.15
N ASN A 232 2.00 1.15 -15.26
CA ASN A 232 3.32 1.17 -15.90
C ASN A 232 3.54 2.50 -16.65
N GLY A 233 4.68 2.65 -17.30
CA GLY A 233 4.98 3.81 -18.13
C GLY A 233 6.31 4.48 -17.85
N THR A 234 6.54 5.61 -18.50
CA THR A 234 7.82 6.36 -18.43
C THR A 234 7.67 7.79 -17.89
N GLY A 235 6.48 8.19 -17.44
CA GLY A 235 6.20 9.53 -16.92
C GLY A 235 5.68 9.55 -15.49
N THR A 236 4.99 10.64 -15.16
CA THR A 236 4.54 10.93 -13.79
C THR A 236 3.01 10.87 -13.67
N LEU A 237 2.52 10.29 -12.58
CA LEU A 237 1.12 10.34 -12.14
C LEU A 237 1.06 10.91 -10.72
N THR A 238 0.50 12.12 -10.61
CA THR A 238 0.21 12.77 -9.32
C THR A 238 -1.22 12.45 -8.91
N ILE A 239 -1.44 12.01 -7.68
CA ILE A 239 -2.75 11.68 -7.11
C ILE A 239 -2.93 12.49 -5.83
N ASN A 240 -4.06 13.19 -5.72
CA ASN A 240 -4.46 13.91 -4.51
C ASN A 240 -5.88 13.47 -4.13
N SER A 241 -6.04 12.84 -2.97
CA SER A 241 -7.32 12.30 -2.49
C SER A 241 -7.74 12.89 -1.16
N SER A 242 -9.05 12.97 -0.96
CA SER A 242 -9.71 13.20 0.33
C SER A 242 -10.20 11.90 1.00
N ALA A 243 -9.79 10.75 0.47
CA ALA A 243 -9.94 9.40 1.02
C ALA A 243 -8.75 8.56 0.47
N ASN A 244 -8.98 7.34 -0.05
CA ASN A 244 -7.94 6.49 -0.62
C ASN A 244 -7.33 7.08 -1.91
N GLY A 245 -6.05 6.81 -2.18
CA GLY A 245 -5.36 7.24 -3.40
C GLY A 245 -5.72 6.36 -4.61
N ILE A 246 -5.37 5.08 -4.52
CA ILE A 246 -5.71 4.02 -5.48
C ILE A 246 -6.34 2.87 -4.69
N THR A 247 -7.48 2.35 -5.16
CA THR A 247 -8.09 1.13 -4.63
C THR A 247 -8.29 0.12 -5.74
N SER A 248 -7.91 -1.14 -5.49
CA SER A 248 -8.46 -2.31 -6.20
C SER A 248 -9.11 -3.24 -5.21
N LYS A 249 -10.22 -3.90 -5.60
CA LYS A 249 -10.77 -5.01 -4.81
C LYS A 249 -10.19 -6.38 -5.21
N ASN A 250 -9.30 -6.42 -6.21
CA ASN A 250 -8.43 -7.55 -6.57
C ASN A 250 -6.94 -7.11 -6.49
N ASP A 251 -6.13 -7.43 -7.51
CA ASP A 251 -4.72 -7.03 -7.64
C ASP A 251 -4.55 -5.53 -7.94
N VAL A 252 -3.50 -4.94 -7.37
CA VAL A 252 -2.79 -3.74 -7.87
C VAL A 252 -1.35 -4.11 -8.22
N LYS A 253 -0.88 -3.75 -9.42
CA LYS A 253 0.52 -3.94 -9.83
C LYS A 253 1.18 -2.66 -10.29
N PHE A 254 2.47 -2.52 -10.03
CA PHE A 254 3.35 -1.46 -10.56
C PHE A 254 4.61 -2.08 -11.16
N THR A 255 5.02 -1.63 -12.35
CA THR A 255 6.22 -2.15 -13.03
C THR A 255 7.17 -1.09 -13.60
N GLY A 256 6.90 0.18 -13.32
CA GLY A 256 7.67 1.35 -13.75
C GLY A 256 6.86 2.63 -13.55
N GLY A 257 7.36 3.77 -14.03
CA GLY A 257 6.71 5.07 -13.87
C GLY A 257 7.10 5.82 -12.59
N THR A 258 6.48 6.97 -12.35
CA THR A 258 6.69 7.80 -11.15
C THR A 258 5.35 8.23 -10.56
N TYR A 259 5.15 7.98 -9.27
CA TYR A 259 3.92 8.22 -8.55
C TYR A 259 4.16 9.22 -7.42
N THR A 260 3.31 10.24 -7.34
CA THR A 260 3.29 11.17 -6.21
C THR A 260 1.88 11.17 -5.65
N ILE A 261 1.69 10.47 -4.53
CA ILE A 261 0.37 10.23 -3.94
C ILE A 261 0.25 11.03 -2.64
N THR A 262 -0.89 11.70 -2.46
CA THR A 262 -1.29 12.29 -1.18
C THR A 262 -2.74 11.89 -0.91
N SER A 263 -2.98 11.17 0.18
CA SER A 263 -4.28 10.63 0.58
C SER A 263 -4.63 11.04 2.01
N ALA A 264 -5.93 11.01 2.33
CA ALA A 264 -6.44 11.20 3.69
C ALA A 264 -6.82 9.86 4.37
N GLU A 265 -6.92 8.81 3.57
CA GLU A 265 -6.95 7.40 3.97
C GLU A 265 -5.80 6.71 3.19
N ASP A 266 -5.90 5.44 2.82
CA ASP A 266 -4.75 4.67 2.29
C ASP A 266 -4.28 5.14 0.91
N ALA A 267 -2.98 5.30 0.72
CA ALA A 267 -2.45 5.78 -0.56
C ALA A 267 -2.60 4.74 -1.69
N ILE A 268 -2.43 3.45 -1.35
CA ILE A 268 -2.68 2.30 -2.23
C ILE A 268 -3.34 1.19 -1.39
N GLU A 269 -4.58 0.83 -1.71
CA GLU A 269 -5.34 -0.28 -1.13
C GLU A 269 -5.53 -1.38 -2.19
N ALA A 270 -5.30 -2.65 -1.85
CA ALA A 270 -5.59 -3.79 -2.72
C ALA A 270 -6.19 -4.97 -1.96
N GLY A 271 -7.35 -5.46 -2.39
CA GLY A 271 -8.00 -6.64 -1.80
C GLY A 271 -7.12 -7.90 -1.88
N ASP A 272 -6.59 -8.23 -3.07
CA ASP A 272 -5.85 -9.49 -3.23
C ASP A 272 -4.33 -9.33 -3.13
N SER A 273 -3.72 -8.33 -3.77
CA SER A 273 -2.31 -8.00 -3.52
C SER A 273 -1.85 -6.66 -4.08
N ILE A 274 -0.80 -6.09 -3.48
CA ILE A 274 0.04 -5.05 -4.10
C ILE A 274 1.35 -5.68 -4.57
N ARG A 275 1.70 -5.51 -5.85
CA ARG A 275 2.95 -6.05 -6.42
C ARG A 275 3.77 -4.97 -7.12
N VAL A 276 5.01 -4.73 -6.69
CA VAL A 276 5.91 -3.74 -7.29
C VAL A 276 7.15 -4.42 -7.86
N CYS A 277 7.33 -4.31 -9.18
CA CYS A 277 8.53 -4.76 -9.88
C CYS A 277 9.59 -3.65 -9.95
N ASP A 278 9.15 -2.44 -10.31
CA ASP A 278 9.94 -1.21 -10.39
C ASP A 278 9.00 0.01 -10.34
N GLY A 279 9.56 1.20 -10.17
CA GLY A 279 8.85 2.47 -10.09
C GLY A 279 9.47 3.44 -9.07
N SER A 280 9.10 4.71 -9.13
CA SER A 280 9.48 5.72 -8.13
C SER A 280 8.24 6.24 -7.42
N PHE A 281 8.18 6.14 -6.09
CA PHE A 281 7.03 6.46 -5.28
C PHE A 281 7.40 7.54 -4.25
N THR A 282 6.68 8.66 -4.25
CA THR A 282 6.65 9.61 -3.14
C THR A 282 5.24 9.61 -2.59
N ILE A 283 5.05 9.05 -1.40
CA ILE A 283 3.73 8.82 -0.81
C ILE A 283 3.62 9.59 0.49
N LYS A 284 2.53 10.35 0.63
CA LYS A 284 2.07 10.84 1.93
C LYS A 284 0.66 10.32 2.20
N SER A 285 0.47 9.70 3.36
CA SER A 285 -0.83 9.20 3.81
C SER A 285 -1.25 9.85 5.14
N GLU A 286 -2.55 9.84 5.42
CA GLU A 286 -3.09 10.06 6.78
C GLU A 286 -3.70 8.76 7.36
N LYS A 287 -3.45 7.61 6.70
CA LYS A 287 -3.49 6.23 7.21
C LYS A 287 -2.23 5.50 6.70
N ASP A 288 -2.37 4.48 5.84
CA ASP A 288 -1.26 3.65 5.37
C ASP A 288 -0.74 4.09 4.00
N ALA A 289 0.51 3.78 3.66
CA ALA A 289 1.02 4.04 2.32
C ALA A 289 0.75 2.88 1.34
N LEU A 290 0.96 1.62 1.75
CA LEU A 290 0.57 0.42 1.02
C LEU A 290 -0.23 -0.48 1.98
N HIS A 291 -1.49 -0.78 1.66
CA HIS A 291 -2.38 -1.63 2.46
C HIS A 291 -2.94 -2.78 1.62
N SER A 292 -2.87 -4.02 2.12
CA SER A 292 -3.51 -5.16 1.43
C SER A 292 -4.15 -6.13 2.41
N GLU A 293 -5.48 -6.07 2.49
CA GLU A 293 -6.30 -7.00 3.27
C GLU A 293 -7.30 -7.79 2.40
N ASN A 294 -7.33 -9.10 2.63
CA ASN A 294 -8.49 -9.92 2.35
C ASN A 294 -8.93 -10.58 3.66
N THR A 295 -10.20 -10.43 4.03
CA THR A 295 -10.77 -11.00 5.27
C THR A 295 -11.59 -12.27 5.03
N ASP A 296 -11.81 -12.65 3.78
CA ASP A 296 -12.53 -13.86 3.36
C ASP A 296 -11.60 -14.96 2.80
N ASP A 297 -10.40 -14.61 2.29
CA ASP A 297 -9.41 -15.57 1.76
C ASP A 297 -7.98 -15.36 2.34
N ASP A 298 -7.59 -16.22 3.29
CA ASP A 298 -6.24 -16.31 3.89
C ASP A 298 -5.11 -16.72 2.90
N THR A 299 -5.36 -16.71 1.58
CA THR A 299 -4.33 -16.89 0.53
C THR A 299 -4.01 -15.62 -0.26
N THR A 300 -4.77 -14.53 -0.06
CA THR A 300 -4.51 -13.21 -0.66
C THR A 300 -4.29 -12.14 0.44
N GLY A 301 -4.44 -10.84 0.14
CA GLY A 301 -4.05 -9.76 1.06
C GLY A 301 -2.54 -9.70 1.32
N TYR A 302 -1.72 -9.69 0.26
CA TYR A 302 -0.26 -9.70 0.36
C TYR A 302 0.44 -8.56 -0.39
N VAL A 303 1.64 -8.19 0.06
CA VAL A 303 2.50 -7.20 -0.60
C VAL A 303 3.81 -7.85 -1.05
N TYR A 304 4.17 -7.68 -2.32
CA TYR A 304 5.42 -8.19 -2.90
C TYR A 304 6.18 -7.07 -3.62
N ILE A 305 7.44 -6.85 -3.22
CA ILE A 305 8.31 -5.81 -3.76
C ILE A 305 9.62 -6.46 -4.21
N SER A 306 9.88 -6.46 -5.52
CA SER A 306 11.16 -6.93 -6.08
C SER A 306 12.07 -5.79 -6.55
N GLY A 307 11.66 -4.54 -6.38
CA GLY A 307 12.36 -3.36 -6.88
C GLY A 307 11.56 -2.07 -6.72
N GLY A 308 12.08 -1.00 -7.32
CA GLY A 308 11.56 0.37 -7.17
C GLY A 308 12.24 1.18 -6.07
N SER A 309 11.81 2.44 -5.94
CA SER A 309 12.30 3.42 -4.97
C SER A 309 11.12 4.09 -4.28
N PHE A 310 11.08 4.09 -2.95
CA PHE A 310 9.96 4.58 -2.14
C PHE A 310 10.44 5.63 -1.14
N ASP A 311 9.68 6.72 -1.02
CA ASP A 311 9.82 7.84 -0.07
C ASP A 311 8.44 8.01 0.59
N ILE A 312 8.27 7.44 1.80
CA ILE A 312 6.98 7.25 2.47
C ILE A 312 6.87 8.09 3.74
N ASP A 313 5.78 8.87 3.85
CA ASP A 313 5.33 9.62 5.03
C ASP A 313 3.89 9.19 5.39
N ALA A 314 3.77 8.09 6.13
CA ALA A 314 2.49 7.54 6.62
C ALA A 314 2.22 7.96 8.07
N THR A 315 0.99 7.75 8.57
CA THR A 315 0.64 8.03 9.98
C THR A 315 0.06 6.85 10.75
N ASP A 316 -0.47 5.83 10.06
CA ASP A 316 -0.51 4.44 10.57
C ASP A 316 0.65 3.69 9.88
N ASP A 317 0.39 2.75 8.96
CA ASP A 317 1.40 1.80 8.51
C ASP A 317 2.19 2.26 7.27
N GLY A 318 3.49 2.00 7.28
CA GLY A 318 4.35 2.20 6.10
C GLY A 318 3.99 1.22 4.97
N ILE A 319 4.04 -0.09 5.27
CA ILE A 319 3.60 -1.16 4.38
C ILE A 319 2.91 -2.25 5.20
N GLN A 320 1.61 -2.40 5.00
CA GLN A 320 0.75 -3.40 5.65
C GLN A 320 0.42 -4.54 4.68
N ALA A 321 0.48 -5.78 5.17
CA ALA A 321 -0.03 -6.96 4.46
C ALA A 321 -0.72 -7.94 5.42
N THR A 322 -1.97 -8.31 5.16
CA THR A 322 -2.70 -9.26 6.03
C THR A 322 -2.07 -10.65 6.07
N THR A 323 -1.56 -11.17 4.94
CA THR A 323 -0.85 -12.46 4.90
C THR A 323 0.67 -12.29 4.83
N TYR A 324 1.22 -11.98 3.66
CA TYR A 324 2.67 -11.96 3.41
C TYR A 324 3.16 -10.55 3.00
N LEU A 325 4.26 -10.09 3.59
CA LEU A 325 5.06 -8.98 3.07
C LEU A 325 6.41 -9.54 2.63
N VAL A 326 6.70 -9.51 1.33
CA VAL A 326 7.93 -10.08 0.75
C VAL A 326 8.72 -9.01 0.01
N ILE A 327 9.94 -8.75 0.47
CA ILE A 327 10.85 -7.73 -0.09
C ILE A 327 12.09 -8.43 -0.65
N ASP A 328 12.11 -8.61 -1.97
CA ASP A 328 13.20 -9.18 -2.76
C ASP A 328 14.17 -8.10 -3.31
N GLY A 329 13.90 -6.82 -3.08
CA GLY A 329 14.78 -5.72 -3.46
C GLY A 329 14.12 -4.34 -3.42
N GLY A 330 14.85 -3.34 -3.89
CA GLY A 330 14.42 -1.94 -3.97
C GLY A 330 15.17 -0.99 -3.03
N THR A 331 14.72 0.25 -2.95
CA THR A 331 15.14 1.24 -1.95
C THR A 331 13.90 1.80 -1.26
N ILE A 332 13.78 1.63 0.04
CA ILE A 332 12.58 1.96 0.82
C ILE A 332 12.99 2.90 1.96
N ASP A 333 12.69 4.19 1.82
CA ASP A 333 12.78 5.18 2.88
C ASP A 333 11.37 5.39 3.47
N VAL A 334 11.16 5.12 4.76
CA VAL A 334 9.83 5.11 5.39
C VAL A 334 9.79 5.79 6.76
N ASN A 335 8.83 6.69 6.93
CA ASN A 335 8.37 7.31 8.17
C ASN A 335 6.92 6.88 8.43
N ALA A 336 6.63 6.26 9.58
CA ALA A 336 5.31 5.68 9.90
C ALA A 336 5.09 5.53 11.42
N ALA A 337 3.90 5.05 11.82
CA ALA A 337 3.69 4.50 13.16
C ALA A 337 4.41 3.15 13.27
N GLU A 338 3.89 2.13 12.60
CA GLU A 338 4.60 0.88 12.29
C GLU A 338 5.13 0.95 10.84
N ALA A 339 6.40 0.62 10.59
CA ALA A 339 6.96 0.83 9.25
C ALA A 339 6.73 -0.34 8.28
N LEU A 340 6.76 -1.58 8.75
CA LEU A 340 6.49 -2.80 7.97
C LEU A 340 5.69 -3.79 8.83
N GLU A 341 4.44 -4.07 8.47
CA GLU A 341 3.56 -4.99 9.23
C GLU A 341 2.97 -6.11 8.35
N GLY A 342 2.87 -7.32 8.91
CA GLY A 342 2.04 -8.40 8.37
C GLY A 342 2.19 -9.72 9.09
N THR A 343 1.46 -10.77 8.68
CA THR A 343 1.58 -12.07 9.38
C THR A 343 2.90 -12.79 9.08
N TYR A 344 3.44 -12.70 7.87
CA TYR A 344 4.77 -13.21 7.55
C TYR A 344 5.57 -12.19 6.75
N ILE A 345 6.58 -11.60 7.38
CA ILE A 345 7.47 -10.61 6.77
C ILE A 345 8.76 -11.32 6.36
N GLN A 346 9.09 -11.31 5.06
CA GLN A 346 10.33 -11.86 4.53
C GLN A 346 11.13 -10.79 3.78
N ILE A 347 12.36 -10.55 4.22
CA ILE A 347 13.28 -9.57 3.62
C ILE A 347 14.51 -10.29 3.09
N ASN A 348 14.61 -10.38 1.77
CA ASN A 348 15.63 -11.14 1.05
C ASN A 348 16.72 -10.26 0.44
N ASP A 349 16.40 -9.03 0.01
CA ASP A 349 17.39 -8.02 -0.40
C ASP A 349 16.78 -6.60 -0.33
N GLY A 350 17.60 -5.57 -0.61
CA GLY A 350 17.18 -4.18 -0.71
C GLY A 350 17.97 -3.22 0.20
N THR A 351 17.67 -1.93 0.09
CA THR A 351 18.15 -0.90 1.03
C THR A 351 16.95 -0.28 1.73
N ILE A 352 16.79 -0.51 3.02
CA ILE A 352 15.59 -0.16 3.78
C ILE A 352 15.98 0.76 4.94
N ASN A 353 15.50 2.00 4.94
CA ASN A 353 15.69 2.96 6.02
C ASN A 353 14.35 3.24 6.70
N ILE A 354 14.20 2.75 7.92
CA ILE A 354 13.02 2.91 8.76
C ILE A 354 13.24 4.01 9.79
N TYR A 355 12.26 4.90 9.91
CA TYR A 355 11.93 5.58 11.16
C TYR A 355 10.47 5.26 11.53
N ALA A 356 10.27 4.74 12.74
CA ALA A 356 8.97 4.29 13.24
C ALA A 356 8.71 4.83 14.65
N THR A 357 7.43 5.06 15.00
CA THR A 357 7.04 5.60 16.31
C THR A 357 6.28 4.64 17.22
N ASP A 358 5.76 3.54 16.69
CA ASP A 358 5.50 2.29 17.42
C ASP A 358 6.63 1.31 17.04
N ASP A 359 6.38 0.28 16.20
CA ASP A 359 7.36 -0.77 15.90
C ASP A 359 8.02 -0.67 14.51
N GLY A 360 9.30 -1.06 14.44
CA GLY A 360 10.11 -0.92 13.23
C GLY A 360 9.72 -1.93 12.14
N ILE A 361 9.50 -3.18 12.56
CA ILE A 361 8.93 -4.27 11.77
C ILE A 361 8.09 -5.09 12.77
N ASN A 362 6.81 -5.31 12.49
CA ASN A 362 5.90 -6.05 13.37
C ASN A 362 5.30 -7.25 12.65
N ALA A 363 5.57 -8.46 13.15
CA ALA A 363 4.83 -9.65 12.75
C ALA A 363 3.68 -9.94 13.73
N SER A 364 2.46 -9.56 13.33
CA SER A 364 1.21 -9.73 14.10
C SER A 364 0.29 -10.80 13.48
N THR A 365 -0.62 -11.40 14.26
CA THR A 365 -1.52 -12.45 13.72
C THR A 365 -2.77 -11.85 13.07
N LYS A 366 -2.73 -11.59 11.75
CA LYS A 366 -3.89 -11.08 10.99
C LYS A 366 -4.67 -12.17 10.24
N CYS A 367 -3.98 -13.17 9.68
CA CYS A 367 -4.59 -14.30 8.96
C CYS A 367 -4.54 -15.61 9.79
N SER A 368 -5.29 -16.65 9.38
CA SER A 368 -5.43 -17.90 10.17
C SER A 368 -4.63 -19.12 9.67
N THR A 369 -3.99 -19.02 8.51
CA THR A 369 -3.29 -20.15 7.83
C THR A 369 -1.81 -20.27 8.17
N ILE A 370 -1.16 -19.16 8.50
CA ILE A 370 0.25 -19.04 8.86
C ILE A 370 0.39 -18.39 10.25
N GLY A 371 1.61 -18.31 10.79
CA GLY A 371 1.87 -17.69 12.08
C GLY A 371 2.80 -16.48 11.97
N PRO A 372 2.76 -15.53 12.93
CA PRO A 372 3.61 -14.35 13.00
C PRO A 372 5.11 -14.70 12.94
N VAL A 373 5.79 -14.26 11.87
CA VAL A 373 7.24 -14.42 11.71
C VAL A 373 7.86 -13.20 11.01
N ILE A 374 9.00 -12.75 11.54
CA ILE A 374 9.96 -11.92 10.79
C ILE A 374 11.10 -12.82 10.31
N GLU A 375 11.35 -12.86 9.00
CA GLU A 375 12.48 -13.54 8.39
C GLU A 375 13.35 -12.55 7.59
N ILE A 376 14.64 -12.47 7.93
CA ILE A 376 15.62 -11.62 7.25
C ILE A 376 16.77 -12.49 6.73
N THR A 377 16.89 -12.58 5.40
CA THR A 377 17.90 -13.39 4.70
C THR A 377 18.94 -12.54 3.94
N GLY A 378 18.67 -11.24 3.74
CA GLY A 378 19.57 -10.30 3.08
C GLY A 378 19.23 -8.83 3.34
N GLY A 379 19.68 -7.95 2.45
CA GLY A 379 19.45 -6.49 2.51
C GLY A 379 20.41 -5.70 3.41
N ASP A 380 20.46 -4.39 3.18
CA ASP A 380 21.02 -3.36 4.05
C ASP A 380 19.86 -2.63 4.75
N LEU A 381 19.65 -2.89 6.05
CA LEU A 381 18.56 -2.35 6.86
C LEU A 381 19.10 -1.35 7.88
N LYS A 382 18.53 -0.14 7.94
CA LYS A 382 18.73 0.82 9.02
C LYS A 382 17.40 1.08 9.71
N ILE A 383 17.32 0.87 11.02
CA ILE A 383 16.09 1.05 11.80
C ILE A 383 16.35 2.05 12.92
N GLU A 384 15.68 3.21 12.90
CA GLU A 384 15.81 4.26 13.91
C GLU A 384 14.45 4.48 14.61
N MET A 385 14.33 4.02 15.85
CA MET A 385 13.07 4.04 16.58
C MET A 385 12.84 5.37 17.29
N GLY A 386 11.56 5.72 17.44
CA GLY A 386 11.09 6.90 18.15
C GLY A 386 11.32 6.86 19.67
N SER A 387 10.27 7.17 20.45
CA SER A 387 10.37 7.23 21.91
C SER A 387 9.08 6.79 22.57
N GLY A 388 9.00 5.50 22.93
CA GLY A 388 7.86 4.88 23.62
C GLY A 388 8.25 3.62 24.39
N ASP A 389 7.27 2.72 24.59
CA ASP A 389 7.52 1.31 24.30
C ASP A 389 7.50 1.23 22.75
N THR A 390 8.55 0.66 22.16
CA THR A 390 8.82 0.61 20.71
C THR A 390 9.94 -0.42 20.51
N ASP A 391 9.75 -1.43 19.68
CA ASP A 391 10.77 -2.42 19.31
C ASP A 391 11.15 -2.31 17.83
N ALA A 392 12.45 -2.44 17.55
CA ALA A 392 12.93 -2.35 16.17
C ALA A 392 12.48 -3.56 15.31
N LEU A 393 12.20 -4.69 15.96
CA LEU A 393 11.65 -5.92 15.40
C LEU A 393 10.75 -6.56 16.48
N ASP A 394 9.42 -6.47 16.37
CA ASP A 394 8.48 -7.29 17.16
C ASP A 394 8.02 -8.49 16.34
N ALA A 395 8.05 -9.67 16.93
CA ALA A 395 7.42 -10.85 16.36
C ALA A 395 6.55 -11.57 17.40
N ASN A 396 5.23 -11.48 17.25
CA ASN A 396 4.24 -12.24 18.03
C ASN A 396 4.30 -13.77 17.79
N GLY A 397 5.39 -14.25 17.17
CA GLY A 397 5.79 -15.64 17.00
C GLY A 397 7.31 -15.78 16.98
N ALA A 398 7.94 -15.78 15.80
CA ALA A 398 9.39 -16.08 15.68
C ALA A 398 10.19 -15.03 14.88
N LEU A 399 11.47 -14.88 15.25
CA LEU A 399 12.42 -13.98 14.58
C LEU A 399 13.58 -14.79 13.97
N ILE A 400 13.72 -14.76 12.65
CA ILE A 400 14.66 -15.62 11.91
C ILE A 400 15.62 -14.74 11.08
N ILE A 401 16.86 -14.59 11.55
CA ILE A 401 17.91 -13.81 10.87
C ILE A 401 19.03 -14.75 10.39
N THR A 402 19.14 -14.88 9.07
CA THR A 402 20.10 -15.75 8.39
C THR A 402 21.10 -14.98 7.51
N GLY A 403 20.84 -13.69 7.26
CA GLY A 403 21.70 -12.81 6.49
C GLY A 403 21.39 -11.33 6.75
N GLY A 404 21.76 -10.48 5.79
CA GLY A 404 21.58 -9.03 5.88
C GLY A 404 22.62 -8.28 6.70
N ASN A 405 22.54 -6.97 6.67
CA ASN A 405 23.33 -6.02 7.46
C ASN A 405 22.35 -5.03 8.12
N ILE A 406 22.17 -5.12 9.43
CA ILE A 406 21.08 -4.46 10.16
C ILE A 406 21.68 -3.51 11.20
N ASP A 407 21.44 -2.21 11.06
CA ASP A 407 21.91 -1.15 11.97
C ASP A 407 20.73 -0.51 12.71
N ILE A 408 20.57 -0.85 13.98
CA ILE A 408 19.43 -0.50 14.83
C ILE A 408 19.84 0.60 15.83
N THR A 409 19.08 1.69 15.87
CA THR A 409 19.13 2.71 16.93
C THR A 409 17.78 2.74 17.64
N ALA A 410 17.71 2.12 18.82
CA ALA A 410 16.45 1.88 19.52
C ALA A 410 16.63 1.71 21.04
N GLN A 411 15.56 1.84 21.82
CA GLN A 411 15.55 1.52 23.25
C GLN A 411 15.47 0.01 23.49
N PHE A 412 14.58 -0.65 22.76
CA PHE A 412 14.44 -2.09 22.65
C PHE A 412 14.60 -2.46 21.16
N ALA A 413 15.23 -3.59 20.86
CA ALA A 413 15.65 -3.92 19.49
C ALA A 413 15.02 -5.22 18.97
N PHE A 414 14.42 -6.00 19.87
CA PHE A 414 13.86 -7.33 19.62
C PHE A 414 12.84 -7.61 20.74
N ASP A 415 11.58 -7.81 20.37
CA ASP A 415 10.68 -8.68 21.14
C ASP A 415 10.27 -9.88 20.26
N TYR A 416 10.04 -11.03 20.89
CA TYR A 416 9.59 -12.23 20.18
C TYR A 416 8.96 -13.27 21.11
N ASP A 417 7.78 -13.77 20.74
CA ASP A 417 6.93 -14.58 21.65
C ASP A 417 7.33 -16.07 21.73
N THR A 418 8.18 -16.59 20.82
CA THR A 418 8.56 -18.02 20.78
C THR A 418 10.06 -18.32 20.71
N GLU A 419 10.76 -17.96 19.63
CA GLU A 419 12.21 -18.14 19.49
C GLU A 419 12.83 -17.15 18.50
N ALA A 420 14.10 -16.77 18.77
CA ALA A 420 14.94 -16.05 17.85
C ALA A 420 16.09 -16.93 17.34
N THR A 421 16.28 -16.96 16.03
CA THR A 421 17.37 -17.66 15.35
C THR A 421 18.28 -16.64 14.67
N PHE A 422 19.54 -16.53 15.11
CA PHE A 422 20.57 -15.72 14.46
C PHE A 422 21.71 -16.62 13.98
N THR A 423 21.93 -16.71 12.67
CA THR A 423 22.88 -17.68 12.07
C THR A 423 23.78 -17.11 10.98
N GLY A 424 23.53 -15.89 10.51
CA GLY A 424 24.32 -15.19 9.51
C GLY A 424 23.87 -13.74 9.38
N GLY A 425 24.63 -12.94 8.62
CA GLY A 425 24.46 -11.50 8.53
C GLY A 425 25.32 -10.74 9.53
N THR A 426 24.97 -9.48 9.79
CA THR A 426 25.57 -8.63 10.84
C THR A 426 24.47 -7.78 11.44
N ILE A 427 24.42 -7.69 12.77
CA ILE A 427 23.45 -6.85 13.48
C ILE A 427 24.24 -5.92 14.42
N THR A 428 23.95 -4.64 14.36
CA THR A 428 24.48 -3.61 15.25
C THR A 428 23.31 -2.96 15.99
N VAL A 429 23.42 -2.82 17.31
CA VAL A 429 22.42 -2.12 18.14
C VAL A 429 23.13 -0.98 18.87
N ASN A 430 22.70 0.25 18.63
CA ASN A 430 23.26 1.49 19.20
C ASN A 430 24.80 1.62 19.02
N GLY A 431 25.35 1.03 17.96
CA GLY A 431 26.79 1.01 17.66
C GLY A 431 27.60 -0.14 18.27
N GLU A 432 26.97 -1.12 18.93
CA GLU A 432 27.61 -2.35 19.40
C GLU A 432 27.12 -3.59 18.61
N GLU A 433 28.04 -4.46 18.18
CA GLU A 433 27.75 -5.66 17.37
C GLU A 433 27.10 -6.76 18.23
N VAL A 434 25.92 -7.23 17.81
CA VAL A 434 25.15 -8.29 18.49
C VAL A 434 25.65 -9.66 18.03
N THR A 435 25.91 -10.57 18.98
CA THR A 435 26.43 -11.93 18.70
C THR A 435 25.47 -13.06 19.10
N GLU A 436 24.39 -12.73 19.80
CA GLU A 436 23.31 -13.62 20.24
C GLU A 436 22.08 -12.73 20.43
N ILE A 437 20.94 -13.10 19.84
CA ILE A 437 19.67 -12.40 20.11
C ILE A 437 19.14 -12.94 21.43
N THR A 438 18.75 -12.05 22.32
CA THR A 438 18.04 -12.35 23.56
C THR A 438 16.83 -11.44 23.64
N GLU A 439 15.69 -11.96 24.10
CA GLU A 439 14.53 -11.18 24.58
C GLU A 439 14.98 -9.89 25.25
N SER A 440 14.29 -8.77 24.99
CA SER A 440 14.48 -7.49 25.68
C SER A 440 14.00 -7.54 27.14
N MET A 441 14.43 -8.54 27.90
CA MET A 441 14.04 -8.82 29.29
C MET A 441 14.20 -7.57 30.15
N MET A 442 13.05 -6.94 30.42
CA MET A 442 12.87 -5.78 31.27
C MET A 442 13.93 -5.68 32.37
N MET A 443 14.85 -4.72 32.23
CA MET A 443 15.76 -4.25 33.28
C MET A 443 15.00 -3.47 34.37
N GLY A 444 13.79 -3.92 34.71
CA GLY A 444 13.00 -3.49 35.85
C GLY A 444 13.83 -3.63 37.11
N GLY A 445 13.76 -2.61 37.97
CA GLY A 445 14.72 -2.35 39.05
C GLY A 445 14.77 -3.39 40.18
N GLY A 446 15.24 -4.59 39.88
CA GLY A 446 15.52 -5.70 40.80
C GLY A 446 16.72 -5.40 41.71
N GLY A 447 16.59 -4.35 42.53
CA GLY A 447 17.65 -3.90 43.42
C GLY A 447 18.07 -4.99 44.40
N PHE A 448 19.25 -5.60 44.16
CA PHE A 448 19.88 -6.62 45.00
C PHE A 448 20.36 -6.07 46.36
N GLY A 449 19.42 -5.62 47.19
CA GLY A 449 19.61 -5.27 48.59
C GLY A 449 19.89 -6.52 49.43
N GLY A 450 21.17 -6.88 49.56
CA GLY A 450 21.60 -8.17 50.10
C GLY A 450 21.21 -8.47 51.55
N ARG A 451 21.15 -9.78 51.87
CA ARG A 451 20.96 -10.34 53.23
C ARG A 451 21.85 -9.66 54.28
N GLY A 452 21.26 -9.19 55.38
CA GLY A 452 22.03 -8.77 56.56
C GLY A 452 21.23 -8.71 57.87
N GLY A 453 21.61 -9.52 58.86
CA GLY A 453 21.28 -9.31 60.28
C GLY A 453 20.09 -10.11 60.85
N MET A 454 20.40 -11.08 61.73
CA MET A 454 19.42 -11.65 62.67
C MET A 454 19.52 -10.89 64.00
N GLY A 455 18.39 -10.40 64.54
CA GLY A 455 18.33 -9.69 65.83
C GLY A 455 16.90 -9.69 66.41
N PRO A 456 16.69 -9.78 67.74
CA PRO A 456 15.43 -10.35 68.25
C PRO A 456 14.47 -9.39 68.99
N GLN A 457 13.18 -9.79 68.96
CA GLN A 457 12.14 -9.60 69.98
C GLN A 457 11.79 -8.17 70.46
N GLY A 458 10.59 -7.73 70.07
CA GLY A 458 9.81 -6.70 70.77
C GLY A 458 8.31 -6.97 70.66
N GLN A 459 7.64 -7.26 71.79
CA GLN A 459 6.18 -7.40 71.85
C GLN A 459 5.53 -6.04 72.15
N MET A 460 4.37 -5.73 71.55
CA MET A 460 3.25 -5.07 72.24
C MET A 460 1.93 -5.15 71.45
N ASN A 461 0.81 -5.09 72.17
CA ASN A 461 -0.55 -5.16 71.62
C ASN A 461 -1.06 -3.76 71.22
N GLY A 462 -1.95 -3.67 70.23
CA GLY A 462 -2.68 -2.44 69.87
C GLY A 462 -4.00 -2.74 69.16
N GLN A 463 -5.14 -2.44 69.80
CA GLN A 463 -6.48 -2.86 69.36
C GLN A 463 -7.11 -1.90 68.33
N GLY A 464 -7.77 -2.49 67.32
CA GLY A 464 -9.14 -2.12 66.92
C GLY A 464 -9.38 -0.90 66.01
N GLY A 465 -10.23 -1.08 65.01
CA GLY A 465 -10.78 0.00 64.19
C GLY A 465 -11.48 -0.50 62.92
N THR A 466 -12.81 -0.57 62.91
CA THR A 466 -13.62 -0.80 61.70
C THR A 466 -13.94 0.51 60.99
N PRO A 467 -13.84 0.60 59.65
CA PRO A 467 -14.14 1.82 58.90
C PRO A 467 -15.65 2.00 58.65
N PRO A 468 -16.16 3.24 58.62
CA PRO A 468 -17.44 3.59 58.00
C PRO A 468 -17.25 4.17 56.59
N GLN A 469 -18.23 3.94 55.70
CA GLN A 469 -18.38 4.71 54.46
C GLN A 469 -18.90 6.13 54.79
N GLY A 470 -18.56 7.12 53.96
CA GLY A 470 -19.04 8.49 54.07
C GLY A 470 -18.77 9.26 52.78
N ASP A 471 -19.78 9.93 52.24
CA ASP A 471 -19.83 10.42 50.86
C ASP A 471 -19.72 11.95 50.77
N MET A 472 -19.58 12.46 49.53
CA MET A 472 -19.82 13.84 49.07
C MET A 472 -18.89 15.01 49.52
N ASN A 473 -18.02 15.38 48.57
CA ASN A 473 -18.12 16.61 47.76
C ASN A 473 -17.74 18.01 48.34
N SER A 474 -17.02 18.75 47.48
CA SER A 474 -17.09 20.20 47.23
C SER A 474 -15.99 21.16 47.74
N GLN A 475 -15.53 21.99 46.79
CA GLN A 475 -14.98 23.36 46.89
C GLN A 475 -13.71 23.66 47.73
N GLY A 476 -12.61 23.87 46.99
CA GLY A 476 -11.97 25.19 46.94
C GLY A 476 -10.89 25.53 47.97
N GLY A 477 -9.62 25.56 47.54
CA GLY A 477 -8.48 25.98 48.37
C GLY A 477 -7.25 26.40 47.56
N THR A 478 -7.12 27.71 47.34
CA THR A 478 -5.95 28.47 46.84
C THR A 478 -4.57 27.80 46.88
N LEU A 479 -3.86 27.79 45.75
CA LEU A 479 -2.39 27.67 45.70
C LEU A 479 -1.72 29.04 45.93
N PRO A 480 -0.53 29.11 46.57
CA PRO A 480 0.23 30.35 46.75
C PRO A 480 1.19 30.64 45.58
N GLU A 481 1.61 31.90 45.47
CA GLU A 481 2.52 32.43 44.44
C GLU A 481 4.01 32.16 44.76
N GLY A 482 4.86 32.26 43.73
CA GLY A 482 6.13 32.99 43.88
C GLY A 482 7.43 32.27 43.55
N SER A 483 7.99 32.54 42.36
CA SER A 483 9.15 33.44 42.24
C SER A 483 9.47 33.77 40.78
N ASP A 484 9.71 35.05 40.49
CA ASP A 484 10.19 35.53 39.19
C ASP A 484 11.65 35.11 38.95
N GLN A 485 12.05 35.04 37.66
CA GLN A 485 13.07 35.96 37.13
C GLN A 485 12.79 36.29 35.66
N GLN A 486 13.43 37.35 35.17
CA GLN A 486 13.04 38.14 34.00
C GLN A 486 14.18 38.17 32.97
N PHE A 487 13.85 38.22 31.67
CA PHE A 487 14.39 39.13 30.62
C PHE A 487 14.41 38.50 29.21
N GLY A 488 13.95 39.26 28.21
CA GLY A 488 14.29 39.03 26.80
C GLY A 488 13.09 38.92 25.84
N THR A 489 12.76 40.02 25.16
CA THR A 489 11.97 40.00 23.91
C THR A 489 12.66 40.87 22.85
N PRO A 490 12.56 40.46 21.57
CA PRO A 490 12.20 41.38 20.49
C PRO A 490 10.94 40.86 19.74
N PRO A 491 10.34 41.62 18.80
CA PRO A 491 8.89 41.58 18.61
C PRO A 491 8.39 40.89 17.34
N GLN A 492 7.11 40.47 17.38
CA GLN A 492 6.25 40.34 16.19
C GLN A 492 5.30 41.54 16.10
N ASP A 493 4.95 41.93 14.87
CA ASP A 493 4.19 43.15 14.60
C ASP A 493 2.76 42.85 14.10
N ASN A 494 1.80 43.54 14.73
CA ASN A 494 0.52 43.98 14.15
C ASN A 494 -0.37 42.96 13.36
N GLN A 495 -1.36 42.38 14.06
CA GLN A 495 -2.68 42.16 13.47
C GLN A 495 -3.79 42.84 14.29
N ASN A 496 -4.46 43.81 13.67
CA ASN A 496 -5.84 44.17 14.02
C ASN A 496 -6.78 43.16 13.32
N GLY A 497 -7.95 42.78 13.84
CA GLY A 497 -8.58 43.10 15.12
C GLY A 497 -10.11 43.04 15.06
N GLN A 498 -10.76 42.86 16.23
CA GLN A 498 -12.19 43.11 16.51
C GLN A 498 -13.29 42.14 16.00
N THR A 499 -13.63 41.20 16.89
CA THR A 499 -14.99 40.92 17.44
C THR A 499 -16.15 40.35 16.58
N MET A 500 -16.53 39.11 16.95
CA MET A 500 -17.82 38.73 17.57
C MET A 500 -19.16 39.17 16.92
N GLY A 501 -20.02 38.22 16.54
CA GLY A 501 -21.45 38.52 16.28
C GLY A 501 -22.36 37.34 15.90
N ARG A 502 -23.05 36.73 16.88
CA ARG A 502 -24.02 35.63 16.71
C ARG A 502 -25.02 35.83 15.55
N GLY A 503 -25.23 34.75 14.80
CA GLY A 503 -26.21 34.63 13.71
C GLY A 503 -27.70 34.79 14.06
N GLY A 504 -28.50 34.79 12.99
CA GLY A 504 -29.96 34.80 13.00
C GLY A 504 -30.53 34.16 11.73
N LYS A 505 -31.48 33.22 11.89
CA LYS A 505 -32.19 32.58 10.77
C LYS A 505 -33.31 33.50 10.26
N PHE A 506 -33.42 33.70 8.94
CA PHE A 506 -34.65 34.14 8.29
C PHE A 506 -34.82 33.50 6.90
N LYS A 507 -36.02 32.99 6.61
CA LYS A 507 -36.47 32.62 5.26
C LYS A 507 -37.39 33.71 4.73
N GLN A 508 -37.30 34.05 3.44
CA GLN A 508 -38.46 34.54 2.71
C GLN A 508 -38.33 34.33 1.19
N ASN A 509 -39.46 34.03 0.53
CA ASN A 509 -39.57 33.92 -0.92
C ASN A 509 -39.79 35.30 -1.55
N GLN A 510 -39.24 35.52 -2.74
CA GLN A 510 -39.94 35.86 -3.99
C GLN A 510 -38.88 36.23 -5.06
N GLN A 511 -38.86 35.75 -6.31
CA GLN A 511 -39.86 35.44 -7.34
C GLN A 511 -39.72 36.43 -8.52
N THR A 512 -39.17 35.93 -9.63
CA THR A 512 -39.23 36.46 -11.01
C THR A 512 -38.93 37.94 -11.32
N THR A 513 -38.02 38.14 -12.26
CA THR A 513 -38.24 39.12 -13.34
C THR A 513 -37.71 38.55 -14.65
N GLN A 514 -38.49 38.65 -15.73
CA GLN A 514 -38.05 38.32 -17.09
C GLN A 514 -37.49 39.57 -17.76
N SER A 515 -36.56 39.40 -18.69
CA SER A 515 -36.30 40.37 -19.75
C SER A 515 -35.91 39.68 -21.06
N GLN A 516 -36.90 39.56 -21.96
CA GLN A 516 -36.66 39.78 -23.40
C GLN A 516 -36.17 41.25 -23.56
N GLU A 517 -35.51 41.70 -24.61
CA GLU A 517 -35.40 41.24 -26.00
C GLU A 517 -34.06 41.82 -26.53
N SER A 518 -33.35 41.27 -27.53
CA SER A 518 -33.73 41.39 -28.94
C SER A 518 -32.60 40.88 -29.86
N THR A 519 -32.92 40.63 -31.13
CA THR A 519 -32.02 40.17 -32.19
C THR A 519 -31.30 41.32 -32.90
N GLU A 520 -30.10 41.07 -33.44
CA GLU A 520 -29.89 41.30 -34.88
C GLU A 520 -28.76 40.43 -35.47
N GLN A 521 -28.90 40.09 -36.76
CA GLN A 521 -27.87 39.42 -37.54
C GLN A 521 -27.17 40.45 -38.43
N ALA A 522 -25.85 40.33 -38.62
CA ALA A 522 -25.17 40.96 -39.74
C ALA A 522 -24.09 40.01 -40.29
N SER A 523 -24.22 39.64 -41.55
CA SER A 523 -23.27 38.78 -42.28
C SER A 523 -22.12 39.59 -42.89
N ASN A 524 -20.93 38.99 -42.94
CA ASN A 524 -19.95 39.21 -44.01
C ASN A 524 -19.01 38.01 -44.12
#